data_AF-A0A6A5SPI9-F1
#
_entry.id   AF-A0A6A5SPI9-F1
#
_cell.length_a   1.000
_cell.length_b   1.000
_cell.length_c   1.000
_cell.angle_alpha   90.00
_cell.angle_beta   90.00
_cell.angle_gamma   90.00
#
_symmetry.space_group_name_H-M   'P 1'
#
loop_
_entity.id
_entity.type
_entity.pdbx_description
1 polymer ?
#
loop_
_entity_poly.entity_id
_entity_poly.type
_entity_poly.pdbx_seq_one_letter_code
_entity_poly.pdbx_strand_id
1 'polypeptide(L)' 'MYQRALQGKEKAWGPEHTSTLGTVNNLGNLYADLGRLDEAEMMFQRSLQGLEKAW' A
#
# COMPACT_ATOMS: atom_id res chain seq x y z
N MET A 1 2.00 6.71 -10.72
CA MET A 1 2.99 5.61 -10.84
C MET A 1 2.70 4.48 -9.86
N TYR A 2 2.55 4.77 -8.56
CA TYR A 2 2.31 3.73 -7.55
C TYR A 2 1.04 2.90 -7.74
N GLN A 3 -0.08 3.48 -8.20
CA GLN A 3 -1.32 2.72 -8.46
C GLN A 3 -1.15 1.64 -9.54
N ARG A 4 -0.43 1.95 -10.63
CA ARG A 4 -0.14 0.97 -11.70
C ARG A 4 0.83 -0.11 -11.22
N ALA A 5 1.83 0.27 -10.41
CA ALA A 5 2.74 -0.70 -9.79
C ALA A 5 2.01 -1.61 -8.80
N LEU A 6 1.05 -1.07 -8.04
CA LEU A 6 0.24 -1.82 -7.09
C LEU A 6 -0.60 -2.88 -7.80
N GLN A 7 -1.34 -2.52 -8.85
CA GLN A 7 -2.10 -3.50 -9.66
C GLN A 7 -1.22 -4.61 -10.23
N GLY A 8 -0.02 -4.26 -10.73
CA GLY A 8 0.93 -5.24 -11.25
C GLY A 8 1.41 -6.21 -10.18
N LYS A 9 1.77 -5.70 -8.99
CA LYS A 9 2.25 -6.51 -7.87
C LYS A 9 1.15 -7.35 -7.22
N GLU A 10 -0.06 -6.81 -7.10
CA GLU A 10 -1.24 -7.57 -6.64
C GLU A 10 -1.51 -8.76 -7.57
N LYS A 11 -1.40 -8.55 -8.88
CA LYS A 11 -1.58 -9.64 -9.86
C LYS A 11 -0.44 -10.67 -9.82
N ALA A 12 0.79 -10.23 -9.64
CA ALA A 12 1.98 -11.10 -9.69
C ALA A 12 2.22 -11.87 -8.39
N TRP A 13 2.00 -11.22 -7.25
CA TRP A 13 2.42 -11.72 -5.93
C TRP A 13 1.28 -11.79 -4.92
N GLY A 14 0.12 -11.22 -5.23
CA GLY A 14 -1.00 -11.13 -4.31
C GLY A 14 -0.99 -9.86 -3.45
N PRO A 15 -2.13 -9.55 -2.81
CA PRO A 15 -2.33 -8.31 -2.05
C PRO A 15 -1.55 -8.26 -0.73
N GLU A 16 -1.23 -9.41 -0.13
CA GLU A 16 -0.57 -9.51 1.19
C GLU A 16 0.96 -9.71 1.07
N HIS A 17 1.49 -9.87 -0.15
CA HIS A 17 2.92 -10.00 -0.33
C HIS A 17 3.65 -8.72 0.08
N THR A 18 4.77 -8.85 0.81
CA THR A 18 5.51 -7.74 1.41
C THR A 18 5.86 -6.63 0.41
N SER A 19 6.22 -6.98 -0.83
CA SER A 19 6.52 -5.97 -1.86
C SER A 19 5.29 -5.25 -2.41
N THR A 20 4.12 -5.89 -2.36
CA THR A 20 2.82 -5.27 -2.67
C THR A 20 2.45 -4.28 -1.57
N LEU A 21 2.55 -4.72 -0.30
CA LEU A 21 2.30 -3.88 0.88
C LEU A 21 3.23 -2.66 0.94
N GLY A 22 4.52 -2.83 0.64
CA GLY A 22 5.44 -1.69 0.53
C GLY A 22 5.03 -0.66 -0.53
N THR A 23 4.33 -1.09 -1.59
CA THR A 23 3.79 -0.17 -2.60
C THR A 23 2.55 0.57 -2.09
N VAL A 24 1.70 -0.11 -1.31
CA VAL A 24 0.56 0.52 -0.61
C VAL A 24 1.07 1.59 0.36
N ASN A 25 2.10 1.29 1.16
CA ASN A 25 2.72 2.25 2.08
C ASN A 25 3.25 3.51 1.36
N ASN A 26 3.92 3.34 0.22
CA ASN A 26 4.40 4.47 -0.58
C ASN A 26 3.25 5.30 -1.17
N LEU A 27 2.11 4.68 -1.42
CA LEU A 27 0.88 5.36 -1.83
C LEU A 27 0.31 6.19 -0.68
N GLY A 28 0.41 5.69 0.56
CA GLY A 28 0.08 6.42 1.78
C GLY A 28 0.93 7.69 1.95
N ASN A 29 2.26 7.55 1.82
CA ASN A 29 3.18 8.70 1.87
C ASN A 29 2.83 9.75 0.80
N LEU A 30 2.58 9.33 -0.44
CA LEU A 30 2.21 10.25 -1.51
C LEU A 30 0.92 11.02 -1.19
N TYR A 31 -0.09 10.36 -0.60
CA TYR A 31 -1.32 11.04 -0.22
C TYR A 31 -1.11 11.99 0.97
N ALA A 32 -0.25 11.65 1.91
CA ALA A 32 0.13 12.54 3.00
C ALA A 32 0.81 13.82 2.47
N ASP A 33 1.74 13.67 1.52
CA ASP A 33 2.42 14.80 0.87
C ASP A 33 1.45 15.71 0.09
N LEU A 34 0.35 15.15 -0.41
CA LEU A 34 -0.73 15.88 -1.08
C LEU A 34 -1.77 16.48 -0.13
N GLY A 35 -1.60 16.31 1.20
CA GLY A 35 -2.57 16.75 2.21
C GLY A 35 -3.84 15.91 2.30
N ARG A 36 -3.87 14.75 1.64
CA ARG A 36 -5.02 13.83 1.57
C ARG A 36 -4.93 12.80 2.68
N LEU A 37 -5.11 13.25 3.92
CA LEU A 37 -4.83 12.46 5.12
C LEU A 37 -5.70 11.21 5.23
N ASP A 38 -7.00 11.29 4.92
CA ASP A 38 -7.91 10.14 5.00
C ASP A 38 -7.47 8.99 4.07
N GLU A 39 -7.01 9.33 2.87
CA GLU A 39 -6.53 8.34 1.90
C GLU A 39 -5.16 7.80 2.29
N ALA A 40 -4.30 8.64 2.87
CA ALA A 40 -3.03 8.21 3.42
C ALA A 40 -3.23 7.19 4.55
N GLU A 41 -4.11 7.50 5.50
CA GLU A 41 -4.45 6.63 6.62
C GLU A 41 -4.97 5.27 6.12
N MET A 42 -5.88 5.27 5.15
CA MET A 42 -6.41 4.04 4.57
C MET A 42 -5.30 3.16 3.97
N MET A 43 -4.33 3.76 3.28
CA MET A 43 -3.20 3.02 2.72
C MET A 43 -2.29 2.46 3.81
N PHE A 44 -1.99 3.24 4.86
CA PHE A 44 -1.17 2.76 5.98
C PHE A 44 -1.85 1.63 6.74
N GLN A 45 -3.14 1.75 7.06
CA GLN A 45 -3.91 0.70 7.73
C GLN A 45 -3.90 -0.60 6.92
N ARG A 46 -4.13 -0.50 5.60
CA ARG A 46 -4.07 -1.67 4.71
C ARG A 46 -2.69 -2.32 4.70
N SER A 47 -1.62 -1.52 4.63
CA SER A 47 -0.25 -2.03 4.67
C SER A 47 0.07 -2.71 6.00
N LEU A 48 -0.36 -2.11 7.12
CA LEU A 48 -0.14 -2.64 8.46
C LEU A 48 -0.85 -3.98 8.66
N GLN A 49 -2.15 -4.05 8.35
CA GLN A 49 -2.93 -5.28 8.46
C GLN A 49 -2.36 -6.41 7.59
N GLY A 50 -1.86 -6.08 6.39
CA GLY A 50 -1.22 -7.07 5.55
C GLY A 50 0.10 -7.59 6.13
N LEU A 51 0.90 -6.72 6.75
CA LEU A 51 2.16 -7.12 7.39
C LEU A 51 1.91 -7.99 8.62
N GLU A 52 0.90 -7.65 9.42
CA GLU A 52 0.51 -8.44 10.60
C GLU A 52 0.09 -9.87 10.25
N LYS A 53 -0.52 -10.09 9.08
CA LYS A 53 -0.89 -11.43 8.60
C LYS A 53 0.25 -12.21 7.95
N ALA A 54 1.28 -11.51 7.47
CA ALA A 54 2.44 -12.13 6.84
C ALA A 54 3.44 -12.69 7.86
N TRP A 55 3.26 -12.37 9.14
CA TRP A 55 3.99 -12.89 10.30
C TRP A 55 3.15 -13.91 11.08
#